data_AF-A0A183C989-F1
#
_entry.id   AF-A0A183C989-F1
#
_cell.length_a   1.000
_cell.length_b   1.000
_cell.length_c   1.000
_cell.angle_alpha   90.00
_cell.angle_beta   90.00
_cell.angle_gamma   90.00
#
_symmetry.space_group_name_H-M   'P 1'
#
loop_
_entity.id
_entity.type
_entity.pdbx_description
1 polymer ?
#
loop_
_entity_poly.entity_id
_entity_poly.type
_entity_poly.pdbx_seq_one_letter_code
_entity_poly.pdbx_strand_id
1 'polypeptide(L)'
;MLQIHELRRLLVTLYVKCVIFYAIDSPQLSAWLADETILTALDGIRKNSRFVDLDPVFCAANDEDFDINMGGLGDMRIAHPADEWVFADLDILNRVISPAIRMALKLHQDHFAAIVDLDEPAELFELIKDYSGRLFISHEHDPEWRRAILANTPSLLALRHICDDGQQGDYKIIMLNKRHLDMRVIKLNSECVRAFWAGQQQELIFLRNKNPERGSIQNARQVLRNIINSSADQPIGYPIYVSPLVTSFVETHNQLNSVLGPPLTLNWCGRFCRSLFGRICTNFGPSGGSVSGTVINTSQQLAASTFSTAASSAHQPQAVNLTDSGHQTK
;
A
#
# COMPACT_ATOMS: atom_id res chain seq x y z
N MET A 1 24.17 -31.55 4.56
CA MET A 1 23.85 -31.70 6.01
C MET A 1 24.42 -30.59 6.89
N LEU A 2 25.52 -29.91 6.52
CA LEU A 2 26.08 -28.77 7.28
C LEU A 2 25.12 -27.57 7.42
N GLN A 3 24.31 -27.27 6.39
CA GLN A 3 23.38 -26.14 6.41
C GLN A 3 22.38 -26.17 7.58
N ILE A 4 21.85 -27.34 7.99
CA ILE A 4 20.80 -27.41 9.02
C ILE A 4 21.34 -27.09 10.42
N HIS A 5 22.59 -27.42 10.70
CA HIS A 5 23.22 -27.11 11.98
C HIS A 5 23.57 -25.63 12.08
N GLU A 6 24.15 -25.07 11.01
CA GLU A 6 24.41 -23.63 10.90
C GLU A 6 23.11 -22.81 11.00
N LEU A 7 22.02 -23.28 10.38
CA LEU A 7 20.71 -22.65 10.47
C LEU A 7 20.15 -22.63 11.90
N ARG A 8 20.33 -23.72 12.67
CA ARG A 8 19.89 -23.79 14.06
C ARG A 8 20.73 -22.89 14.96
N ARG A 9 22.06 -22.89 14.79
CA ARG A 9 22.98 -21.97 15.47
C ARG A 9 22.59 -20.52 15.24
N LEU A 10 22.39 -20.14 13.98
CA LEU A 10 21.99 -18.79 13.64
C LEU A 10 20.68 -18.37 14.32
N LEU A 11 19.66 -19.24 14.34
CA LEU A 11 18.38 -18.92 14.98
C LEU A 11 18.55 -18.65 16.48
N VAL A 12 19.37 -19.46 17.16
CA VAL A 12 19.67 -19.28 18.59
C VAL A 12 20.44 -17.98 18.82
N THR A 13 21.49 -17.72 18.04
CA THR A 13 22.26 -16.47 18.12
C THR A 13 21.36 -15.24 17.90
N LEU A 14 20.48 -15.27 16.90
CA LEU A 14 19.53 -14.18 16.65
C LEU A 14 18.49 -14.04 17.77
N TYR A 15 18.04 -15.14 18.35
CA TYR A 15 17.13 -15.14 19.50
C TYR A 15 17.76 -14.43 20.69
N VAL A 16 18.99 -14.80 21.08
CA VAL A 16 19.71 -14.15 22.19
C VAL A 16 19.91 -12.66 21.91
N LYS A 17 20.34 -12.29 20.69
CA LYS A 17 20.48 -10.89 20.29
C LYS A 17 19.15 -10.11 20.40
N CYS A 18 18.02 -10.72 20.01
CA CYS A 18 16.70 -10.11 20.15
C CYS A 18 16.27 -9.98 21.61
N VAL A 19 16.56 -10.97 22.47
CA VAL A 19 16.27 -10.89 23.91
C VAL A 19 17.01 -9.72 24.53
N ILE A 20 18.31 -9.56 24.23
CA ILE A 20 19.12 -8.43 24.70
C ILE A 20 18.51 -7.10 24.23
N PHE A 21 18.12 -7.01 22.95
CA PHE A 21 17.47 -5.81 22.40
C PHE A 21 16.22 -5.42 23.19
N TYR A 22 15.25 -6.33 23.35
CA TYR A 22 13.98 -6.02 24.02
C TYR A 22 14.14 -5.84 25.53
N ALA A 23 15.13 -6.49 26.15
CA ALA A 23 15.45 -6.29 27.56
C ALA A 23 16.01 -4.88 27.81
N ILE A 24 16.91 -4.39 26.95
CA ILE A 24 17.53 -3.06 27.08
C ILE A 24 16.53 -1.95 26.75
N ASP A 25 15.69 -2.14 25.73
CA ASP A 25 14.68 -1.15 25.31
C ASP A 25 13.46 -1.10 26.26
N SER A 26 13.30 -2.10 27.15
CA SER A 26 12.17 -2.17 28.07
C SER A 26 12.25 -1.09 29.16
N PRO A 27 11.17 -0.31 29.39
CA PRO A 27 11.12 0.67 30.47
C PRO A 27 11.14 0.02 31.86
N GLN A 28 10.80 -1.27 31.96
CA GLN A 28 10.78 -2.03 33.22
C GLN A 28 12.14 -2.60 33.60
N LEU A 29 13.19 -2.43 32.77
CA LEU A 29 14.52 -2.97 33.07
C LEU A 29 15.02 -2.54 34.45
N SER A 30 14.84 -1.26 34.80
CA SER A 30 15.23 -0.73 36.11
C SER A 30 14.48 -1.39 37.27
N ALA A 31 13.21 -1.75 37.08
CA ALA A 31 12.41 -2.45 38.07
C ALA A 31 12.87 -3.91 38.23
N TRP A 32 13.14 -4.60 37.12
CA TRP A 32 13.66 -5.97 37.14
C TRP A 32 15.03 -6.06 37.79
N LEU A 33 15.90 -5.08 37.56
CA LEU A 33 17.21 -5.01 38.22
C LEU A 33 17.14 -4.67 39.71
N ALA A 34 16.00 -4.16 40.19
CA ALA A 34 15.78 -3.89 41.61
C ALA A 34 15.10 -5.05 42.35
N ASP A 35 14.58 -6.05 41.62
CA ASP A 35 13.90 -7.20 42.21
C ASP A 35 14.92 -8.15 42.88
N GLU A 36 14.68 -8.44 44.17
CA GLU A 36 15.54 -9.32 44.96
C GLU A 36 15.56 -10.76 44.41
N THR A 37 14.46 -11.23 43.81
CA THR A 37 14.39 -12.58 43.24
C THR A 37 15.32 -12.73 42.03
N ILE A 38 15.37 -11.70 41.18
CA ILE A 38 16.24 -11.66 40.02
C ILE A 38 17.70 -11.45 40.45
N LEU A 39 17.94 -10.54 41.40
CA LEU A 39 19.29 -10.31 41.92
C LEU A 39 19.89 -11.55 42.59
N THR A 40 19.09 -12.33 43.33
CA THR A 40 19.55 -13.58 43.94
C THR A 40 19.87 -14.66 42.91
N ALA A 41 19.09 -14.75 41.82
CA ALA A 41 19.40 -15.62 40.69
C ALA A 41 20.70 -15.18 39.97
N LEU A 42 20.85 -13.87 39.71
CA LEU A 42 22.04 -13.30 39.07
C LEU A 42 23.29 -13.38 39.95
N ASP A 43 23.15 -13.45 41.27
CA ASP A 43 24.27 -13.48 42.21
C ASP A 43 25.16 -14.73 42.03
N GLY A 44 24.56 -15.87 41.66
CA GLY A 44 25.29 -17.08 41.33
C GLY A 44 26.17 -16.93 40.09
N ILE A 45 25.65 -16.24 39.07
CA ILE A 45 26.35 -15.92 37.83
C ILE A 45 27.45 -14.88 38.10
N ARG A 46 27.15 -13.83 38.87
CA ARG A 46 28.07 -12.73 39.17
C ARG A 46 29.27 -13.18 40.01
N LYS A 47 29.08 -14.12 40.94
CA LYS A 47 30.16 -14.63 41.81
C LYS A 47 31.07 -15.62 41.07
N ASN A 48 30.57 -16.31 40.05
CA ASN A 48 31.34 -17.26 39.29
C ASN A 48 31.85 -16.67 37.97
N SER A 49 33.14 -16.29 37.94
CA SER A 49 33.78 -15.77 36.71
C SER A 49 33.87 -16.79 35.57
N ARG A 50 33.63 -18.08 35.84
CA ARG A 50 33.54 -19.16 34.85
C ARG A 50 32.15 -19.79 34.85
N PHE A 51 31.12 -18.97 35.01
CA PHE A 51 29.76 -19.46 34.86
C PHE A 51 29.57 -20.01 33.44
N VAL A 52 29.04 -21.22 33.35
CA VAL A 52 28.71 -21.90 32.10
C VAL A 52 27.27 -22.36 32.24
N ASP A 53 26.44 -22.04 31.25
CA ASP A 53 25.09 -22.55 31.21
C ASP A 53 25.14 -24.06 30.93
N LEU A 54 24.43 -24.82 31.75
CA LEU A 54 24.37 -26.28 31.67
C LEU A 54 23.04 -26.74 31.07
N ASP A 55 22.20 -25.85 30.55
CA ASP A 55 20.96 -26.22 29.88
C ASP A 55 21.25 -27.12 28.65
N PRO A 56 20.78 -28.38 28.64
CA PRO A 56 20.98 -29.30 27.52
C PRO A 56 20.31 -28.85 26.22
N VAL A 57 19.42 -27.85 26.26
CA VAL A 57 18.90 -27.18 25.06
C VAL A 57 20.03 -26.52 24.28
N PHE A 58 21.05 -25.97 24.94
CA PHE A 58 22.23 -25.39 24.29
C PHE A 58 23.34 -26.43 24.21
N CYS A 59 23.77 -26.73 23.00
CA CYS A 59 24.79 -27.73 22.73
C CYS A 59 25.67 -27.27 21.57
N ALA A 60 26.79 -27.96 21.39
CA ALA A 60 27.69 -27.69 20.26
C ALA A 60 26.96 -27.65 18.90
N ALA A 61 25.81 -28.30 18.73
CA ALA A 61 25.08 -28.31 17.45
C ALA A 61 24.26 -27.04 17.17
N ASN A 62 23.89 -26.25 18.18
CA ASN A 62 22.99 -25.10 18.05
C ASN A 62 23.45 -23.85 18.81
N ASP A 63 24.59 -23.92 19.49
CA ASP A 63 25.16 -22.78 20.21
C ASP A 63 26.59 -22.50 19.73
N GLU A 64 26.92 -21.21 19.58
CA GLU A 64 28.16 -20.75 18.94
C GLU A 64 29.32 -20.64 19.94
N ASP A 65 29.04 -20.25 21.18
CA ASP A 65 30.01 -20.10 22.26
C ASP A 65 30.07 -21.33 23.20
N PHE A 66 29.45 -22.44 22.80
CA PHE A 66 29.48 -23.70 23.57
C PHE A 66 30.90 -24.21 23.81
N ASP A 67 31.32 -24.23 25.08
CA ASP A 67 32.62 -24.78 25.48
C ASP A 67 32.54 -26.29 25.75
N ILE A 68 33.09 -27.08 24.82
CA ILE A 68 33.14 -28.54 24.90
C ILE A 68 33.97 -29.02 26.11
N ASN A 69 34.97 -28.26 26.55
CA ASN A 69 35.88 -28.66 27.63
C ASN A 69 35.27 -28.45 29.03
N MET A 70 34.32 -27.53 29.15
CA MET A 70 33.49 -27.37 30.35
C MET A 70 32.18 -28.17 30.24
N GLY A 71 32.01 -28.90 29.14
CA GLY A 71 30.72 -29.41 28.70
C GLY A 71 30.20 -30.64 29.42
N GLY A 72 28.87 -30.73 29.42
CA GLY A 72 28.24 -31.90 28.79
C GLY A 72 27.69 -32.95 29.72
N LEU A 73 26.82 -32.57 30.66
CA LEU A 73 25.75 -33.41 31.22
C LEU A 73 24.90 -32.51 32.12
N GLY A 74 24.11 -31.63 31.51
CA GLY A 74 23.09 -30.87 32.22
C GLY A 74 22.04 -31.82 32.81
N ASP A 75 21.89 -31.82 34.14
CA ASP A 75 20.73 -32.40 34.82
C ASP A 75 19.53 -31.53 34.44
N MET A 76 18.78 -31.97 33.41
CA MET A 76 17.56 -31.29 32.98
C MET A 76 16.55 -31.33 34.13
N ARG A 77 16.33 -30.20 34.78
CA ARG A 77 15.17 -30.02 35.65
C ARG A 77 14.40 -28.81 35.16
N ILE A 78 13.43 -29.08 34.29
CA ILE A 78 12.35 -28.16 33.85
C ILE A 78 11.57 -27.55 35.05
N ALA A 79 11.87 -27.98 36.27
CA ALA A 79 11.34 -27.48 37.54
C ALA A 79 12.44 -27.29 38.60
N HIS A 80 13.67 -26.88 38.23
CA HIS A 80 14.64 -26.48 39.24
C HIS A 80 14.17 -25.16 39.87
N PRO A 81 14.08 -25.05 41.21
CA PRO A 81 13.69 -23.80 41.88
C PRO A 81 14.66 -22.63 41.62
N ALA A 82 15.76 -22.87 40.90
CA ALA A 82 16.71 -21.83 40.50
C ALA A 82 16.27 -21.08 39.24
N ASP A 83 15.34 -21.61 38.44
CA ASP A 83 14.85 -21.00 37.19
C ASP A 83 13.46 -20.35 37.37
N GLU A 84 12.90 -20.44 38.57
CA GLU A 84 11.58 -19.89 38.93
C GLU A 84 11.56 -18.35 38.92
N TRP A 85 12.74 -17.71 38.96
CA TRP A 85 12.88 -16.25 38.90
C TRP A 85 12.27 -15.65 37.63
N VAL A 86 12.25 -16.39 36.51
CA VAL A 86 11.64 -15.93 35.25
C VAL A 86 10.11 -15.79 35.39
N PHE A 87 9.50 -16.57 36.29
CA PHE A 87 8.06 -16.50 36.57
C PHE A 87 7.72 -15.49 37.67
N ALA A 88 8.72 -14.86 38.32
CA ALA A 88 8.47 -13.80 39.30
C ALA A 88 7.77 -12.60 38.65
N ASP A 89 8.12 -12.27 37.40
CA ASP A 89 7.43 -11.27 36.61
C ASP A 89 7.08 -11.78 35.20
N LEU A 90 5.80 -12.08 34.99
CA LEU A 90 5.26 -12.49 33.69
C LEU A 90 5.40 -11.40 32.61
N ASP A 91 5.65 -10.14 32.98
CA ASP A 91 5.92 -9.08 32.02
C ASP A 91 7.23 -9.34 31.25
N ILE A 92 8.23 -10.01 31.84
CA ILE A 92 9.46 -10.41 31.13
C ILE A 92 9.11 -11.32 29.95
N LEU A 93 8.22 -12.30 30.17
CA LEU A 93 7.78 -13.23 29.14
C LEU A 93 7.03 -12.53 28.01
N ASN A 94 6.14 -11.59 28.34
CA ASN A 94 5.28 -10.93 27.36
C ASN A 94 5.97 -9.78 26.63
N ARG A 95 6.89 -9.05 27.29
CA ARG A 95 7.55 -7.86 26.73
C ARG A 95 8.92 -8.13 26.14
N VAL A 96 9.63 -9.15 26.61
CA VAL A 96 10.97 -9.49 26.11
C VAL A 96 10.93 -10.78 25.31
N ILE A 97 10.55 -11.90 25.94
CA ILE A 97 10.72 -13.22 25.33
C ILE A 97 9.79 -13.41 24.13
N SER A 98 8.49 -13.16 24.29
CA SER A 98 7.50 -13.32 23.21
C SER A 98 7.82 -12.51 21.95
N PRO A 99 8.11 -11.19 22.02
CA PRO A 99 8.52 -10.43 20.84
C PRO A 99 9.91 -10.80 20.34
N ALA A 100 10.85 -11.19 21.22
CA ALA A 100 12.18 -11.66 20.80
C ALA A 100 12.11 -12.91 19.93
N ILE A 101 11.34 -13.93 20.33
CA ILE A 101 11.16 -15.16 19.52
C ILE A 101 10.56 -14.82 18.16
N ARG A 102 9.51 -13.99 18.15
CA ARG A 102 8.83 -13.58 16.92
C ARG A 102 9.77 -12.83 15.98
N MET A 103 10.58 -11.91 16.51
CA MET A 103 11.54 -11.14 15.73
C MET A 103 12.70 -12.00 15.23
N ALA A 104 13.23 -12.89 16.06
CA ALA A 104 14.30 -13.80 15.69
C ALA A 104 13.90 -14.70 14.52
N LEU A 105 12.66 -15.21 14.53
CA LEU A 105 12.11 -15.97 13.41
C LEU A 105 12.05 -15.14 12.12
N LYS A 106 11.65 -13.86 12.22
CA LYS A 106 11.62 -12.94 11.08
C LYS A 106 13.02 -12.67 10.52
N LEU A 107 13.99 -12.35 11.37
CA LEU A 107 15.37 -12.08 10.97
C LEU A 107 16.02 -13.32 10.35
N HIS A 108 15.76 -14.49 10.92
CA HIS A 108 16.24 -15.76 10.38
C HIS A 108 15.70 -16.02 8.97
N GLN A 109 14.41 -15.72 8.73
CA GLN A 109 13.83 -15.79 7.40
C GLN A 109 14.50 -14.82 6.41
N ASP A 110 14.82 -13.61 6.83
CA ASP A 110 15.43 -12.58 5.96
C ASP A 110 16.90 -12.88 5.65
N HIS A 111 17.63 -13.45 6.60
CA HIS A 111 18.97 -13.98 6.38
C HIS A 111 18.95 -15.05 5.30
N PHE A 112 17.97 -15.97 5.35
CA PHE A 112 17.81 -16.99 4.31
C PHE A 112 17.42 -16.41 2.95
N ALA A 113 16.61 -15.35 2.94
CA ALA A 113 16.27 -14.63 1.71
C ALA A 113 17.44 -13.80 1.14
N ALA A 114 18.62 -13.84 1.79
CA ALA A 114 19.85 -13.13 1.42
C ALA A 114 19.64 -11.61 1.27
N ILE A 115 18.78 -11.03 2.12
CA ILE A 115 18.43 -9.61 2.04
C ILE A 115 19.38 -8.74 2.86
N VAL A 116 19.97 -9.28 3.94
CA VAL A 116 20.76 -8.51 4.90
C VAL A 116 21.89 -9.35 5.50
N ASP A 117 23.10 -8.77 5.54
CA ASP A 117 24.23 -9.29 6.34
C ASP A 117 23.97 -8.95 7.81
N LEU A 118 23.81 -9.96 8.67
CA LEU A 118 23.45 -9.80 10.09
C LEU A 118 24.66 -9.80 11.04
N ASP A 119 25.86 -9.67 10.47
CA ASP A 119 27.12 -9.79 11.21
C ASP A 119 27.43 -8.52 12.01
N GLU A 120 27.04 -7.34 11.50
CA GLU A 120 27.28 -6.07 12.17
C GLU A 120 26.18 -5.75 13.20
N PRO A 121 26.52 -5.62 14.51
CA PRO A 121 25.51 -5.40 15.55
C PRO A 121 24.74 -4.09 15.41
N ALA A 122 25.36 -3.04 14.87
CA ALA A 122 24.73 -1.73 14.70
C ALA A 122 23.62 -1.77 13.65
N GLU A 123 23.88 -2.42 12.51
CA GLU A 123 22.88 -2.58 11.43
C GLU A 123 21.73 -3.48 11.89
N LEU A 124 22.04 -4.55 12.60
CA LEU A 124 21.03 -5.43 13.19
C LEU A 124 20.10 -4.67 14.15
N PHE A 125 20.65 -3.79 14.99
CA PHE A 125 19.86 -3.01 15.94
C PHE A 125 18.88 -2.07 15.23
N GLU A 126 19.37 -1.32 14.23
CA GLU A 126 18.51 -0.43 13.44
C GLU A 126 17.45 -1.21 12.65
N LEU A 127 17.79 -2.39 12.15
CA LEU A 127 16.84 -3.27 11.47
C LEU A 127 15.72 -3.77 12.39
N ILE A 128 16.06 -4.21 13.60
CA ILE A 128 15.07 -4.66 14.60
C ILE A 128 14.13 -3.50 14.96
N LYS A 129 14.67 -2.29 15.11
CA LYS A 129 13.92 -1.08 15.43
C LYS A 129 12.99 -0.65 14.30
N ASP A 130 13.42 -0.75 13.05
CA ASP A 130 12.54 -0.54 11.89
C ASP A 130 11.41 -1.58 11.87
N TYR A 131 11.74 -2.85 12.08
CA TYR A 131 10.75 -3.92 12.12
C TYR A 131 9.73 -3.77 13.23
N SER A 132 10.13 -3.40 14.45
CA SER A 132 9.18 -3.23 15.56
C SER A 132 8.13 -2.14 15.28
N GLY A 133 8.46 -1.13 14.46
CA GLY A 133 7.53 -0.07 14.07
C GLY A 133 6.57 -0.44 12.94
N ARG A 134 6.96 -1.34 12.03
CA ARG A 134 6.19 -1.63 10.79
C ARG A 134 5.61 -3.04 10.71
N LEU A 135 6.20 -3.99 11.42
CA LEU A 135 5.86 -5.40 11.32
C LEU A 135 5.12 -5.84 12.58
N PHE A 136 3.94 -6.43 12.38
CA PHE A 136 3.23 -7.10 13.47
C PHE A 136 3.26 -8.61 13.27
N ILE A 137 3.71 -9.33 14.29
CA ILE A 137 3.87 -10.80 14.26
C ILE A 137 2.93 -11.41 15.29
N SER A 138 1.96 -12.21 14.86
CA SER A 138 1.12 -13.01 15.77
C SER A 138 0.48 -14.17 15.03
N HIS A 139 -0.27 -15.00 15.76
CA HIS A 139 -1.14 -15.99 15.17
C HIS A 139 -2.41 -15.35 14.58
N GLU A 140 -2.95 -15.90 13.48
CA GLU A 140 -4.09 -15.34 12.75
C GLU A 140 -5.41 -15.31 13.56
N HIS A 141 -5.53 -16.22 14.53
CA HIS A 141 -6.70 -16.30 15.41
C HIS A 141 -6.58 -15.38 16.65
N ASP A 142 -5.45 -14.67 16.79
CA ASP A 142 -5.25 -13.70 17.86
C ASP A 142 -6.14 -12.46 17.64
N PRO A 143 -6.91 -11.97 18.63
CA PRO A 143 -7.64 -10.71 18.50
C PRO A 143 -6.73 -9.51 18.18
N GLU A 144 -5.45 -9.53 18.57
CA GLU A 144 -4.48 -8.49 18.21
C GLU A 144 -4.21 -8.45 16.70
N TRP A 145 -4.24 -9.61 16.01
CA TRP A 145 -4.07 -9.68 14.56
C TRP A 145 -5.13 -8.86 13.82
N ARG A 146 -6.39 -9.03 14.22
CA ARG A 146 -7.51 -8.25 13.65
C ARG A 146 -7.32 -6.75 13.93
N ARG A 147 -6.86 -6.39 15.12
CA ARG A 147 -6.60 -4.99 15.48
C ARG A 147 -5.48 -4.41 14.63
N ALA A 148 -4.40 -5.13 14.38
CA ALA A 148 -3.31 -4.71 13.51
C ALA A 148 -3.77 -4.49 12.06
N ILE A 149 -4.66 -5.37 11.54
CA ILE A 149 -5.27 -5.18 10.22
C ILE A 149 -6.08 -3.87 10.17
N LEU A 150 -6.94 -3.63 11.16
CA LEU A 150 -7.76 -2.42 11.23
C LEU A 150 -6.91 -1.15 11.44
N ALA A 151 -5.81 -1.28 12.19
CA ALA A 151 -4.81 -0.23 12.42
C ALA A 151 -3.94 0.05 11.19
N ASN A 152 -4.18 -0.64 10.06
CA ASN A 152 -3.47 -0.40 8.81
C ASN A 152 -1.95 -0.65 8.88
N THR A 153 -1.51 -1.56 9.76
CA THR A 153 -0.11 -1.96 9.88
C THR A 153 0.45 -2.39 8.51
N PRO A 154 1.64 -1.92 8.11
CA PRO A 154 2.11 -2.11 6.74
C PRO A 154 2.51 -3.55 6.43
N SER A 155 3.04 -4.31 7.40
CA SER A 155 3.37 -5.72 7.22
C SER A 155 2.87 -6.56 8.39
N LEU A 156 2.35 -7.75 8.09
CA LEU A 156 1.87 -8.72 9.06
C LEU A 156 2.53 -10.07 8.78
N LEU A 157 2.97 -10.79 9.81
CA LEU A 157 3.56 -12.13 9.68
C LEU A 157 2.90 -13.12 10.64
N ALA A 158 2.50 -14.27 10.12
CA ALA A 158 1.97 -15.37 10.90
C ALA A 158 2.63 -16.70 10.51
N LEU A 159 2.81 -17.58 11.50
CA LEU A 159 3.17 -18.98 11.29
C LEU A 159 1.89 -19.81 11.26
N ARG A 160 1.64 -20.50 10.15
CA ARG A 160 0.48 -21.38 9.97
C ARG A 160 0.93 -22.84 9.97
N HIS A 161 0.30 -23.64 10.82
CA HIS A 161 0.44 -25.09 10.78
C HIS A 161 -0.54 -25.68 9.75
N ILE A 162 -0.05 -26.54 8.86
CA ILE A 162 -0.88 -27.32 7.93
C ILE A 162 -1.05 -28.71 8.51
N CYS A 163 -2.27 -29.02 8.94
CA CYS A 163 -2.67 -30.39 9.19
C CYS A 163 -3.19 -30.99 7.88
N ASP A 164 -2.34 -31.67 7.11
CA ASP A 164 -2.82 -32.60 6.08
C ASP A 164 -2.98 -33.99 6.71
N ASP A 165 -4.06 -34.71 6.38
CA ASP A 165 -4.51 -35.97 7.00
C ASP A 165 -3.56 -37.18 6.84
N GLY A 166 -2.27 -36.97 6.54
CA GLY A 166 -1.28 -38.04 6.41
C GLY A 166 0.19 -37.62 6.43
N GLN A 167 0.51 -36.34 6.56
CA GLN A 167 1.88 -35.85 6.76
C GLN A 167 1.91 -34.96 8.00
N GLN A 168 2.71 -35.35 8.98
CA GLN A 168 2.78 -34.67 10.26
C GLN A 168 3.80 -33.53 10.19
N GLY A 169 3.32 -32.28 10.28
CA GLY A 169 4.14 -31.15 10.72
C GLY A 169 4.64 -30.16 9.66
N ASP A 170 3.88 -29.89 8.59
CA ASP A 170 4.26 -28.83 7.66
C ASP A 170 3.83 -27.44 8.19
N TYR A 171 4.82 -26.57 8.43
CA TYR A 171 4.59 -25.17 8.78
C TYR A 171 4.81 -24.26 7.58
N LYS A 172 3.94 -23.27 7.40
CA LYS A 172 4.10 -22.20 6.40
C LYS A 172 4.14 -20.85 7.09
N ILE A 173 5.10 -20.02 6.68
CA ILE A 173 5.14 -18.61 7.06
C ILE A 173 4.29 -17.83 6.06
N ILE A 174 3.35 -17.04 6.56
CA ILE A 174 2.49 -16.18 5.77
C ILE A 174 2.85 -14.74 6.10
N MET A 175 3.25 -13.98 5.07
CA MET A 175 3.53 -12.56 5.18
C MET A 175 2.53 -11.77 4.32
N LEU A 176 1.79 -10.86 4.94
CA LEU A 176 0.89 -9.93 4.28
C LEU A 176 1.53 -8.55 4.23
N ASN A 177 1.50 -7.92 3.07
CA ASN A 177 2.00 -6.57 2.87
C ASN A 177 0.87 -5.67 2.39
N LYS A 178 0.72 -4.52 3.02
CA LYS A 178 -0.21 -3.48 2.59
C LYS A 178 0.28 -2.91 1.27
N ARG A 179 -0.58 -3.01 0.25
CA ARG A 179 -0.33 -2.45 -1.08
C ARG A 179 -1.62 -1.80 -1.59
N HIS A 180 -1.47 -0.74 -2.38
CA HIS A 180 -2.58 -0.23 -3.15
C HIS A 180 -2.86 -1.21 -4.29
N LEU A 181 -4.10 -1.66 -4.39
CA LEU A 181 -4.55 -2.48 -5.51
C LEU A 181 -5.56 -1.65 -6.31
N ASP A 182 -5.24 -1.43 -7.57
CA ASP A 182 -6.18 -0.81 -8.50
C ASP A 182 -7.27 -1.82 -8.84
N MET A 183 -8.42 -1.67 -8.19
CA MET A 183 -9.60 -2.48 -8.45
C MET A 183 -10.52 -1.75 -9.41
N ARG A 184 -10.90 -2.44 -10.50
CA ARG A 184 -11.99 -1.97 -11.36
C ARG A 184 -13.31 -2.44 -10.77
N VAL A 185 -14.08 -1.50 -10.25
CA VAL A 185 -15.44 -1.76 -9.78
C VAL A 185 -16.40 -1.55 -10.96
N ILE A 186 -17.14 -2.60 -11.31
CA ILE A 186 -18.13 -2.55 -12.38
C ILE A 186 -19.51 -2.73 -11.75
N LYS A 187 -20.43 -1.81 -12.04
CA LYS A 187 -21.84 -1.95 -11.69
C LYS A 187 -22.57 -2.61 -12.86
N LEU A 188 -23.20 -3.76 -12.61
CA LEU A 188 -24.02 -4.46 -13.59
C LEU A 188 -25.49 -4.03 -13.48
N ASN A 189 -26.25 -4.17 -14.56
CA ASN A 189 -27.68 -3.93 -14.56
C ASN A 189 -28.39 -5.02 -13.72
N SER A 190 -29.18 -4.61 -12.72
CA SER A 190 -29.88 -5.54 -11.82
C SER A 190 -30.86 -6.45 -12.56
N GLU A 191 -31.46 -5.99 -13.65
CA GLU A 191 -32.43 -6.79 -14.41
C GLU A 191 -31.76 -7.91 -15.20
N CYS A 192 -30.60 -7.64 -15.81
CA CYS A 192 -29.82 -8.66 -16.51
C CYS A 192 -29.37 -9.78 -15.55
N VAL A 193 -28.99 -9.41 -14.33
CA VAL A 193 -28.60 -10.38 -13.29
C VAL A 193 -29.81 -11.20 -12.81
N ARG A 194 -30.97 -10.56 -12.58
CA ARG A 194 -32.21 -11.28 -12.21
C ARG A 194 -32.67 -12.24 -13.32
N ALA A 195 -32.64 -11.80 -14.58
CA ALA A 195 -32.99 -12.65 -15.72
C ALA A 195 -32.05 -13.86 -15.84
N PHE A 196 -30.75 -13.65 -15.64
CA PHE A 196 -29.76 -14.73 -15.64
C PHE A 196 -30.05 -15.76 -14.54
N TRP A 197 -30.28 -15.33 -13.29
CA TRP A 197 -30.59 -16.24 -12.19
C TRP A 197 -31.93 -16.97 -12.36
N ALA A 198 -32.96 -16.29 -12.88
CA ALA A 198 -34.23 -16.94 -13.22
C ALA A 198 -34.04 -18.06 -14.25
N GLY A 199 -33.20 -17.84 -15.27
CA GLY A 199 -32.83 -18.86 -16.26
C GLY A 199 -32.12 -20.07 -15.64
N GLN A 200 -31.16 -19.85 -14.74
CA GLN A 200 -30.49 -20.95 -14.02
C GLN A 200 -31.49 -21.75 -13.16
N GLN A 201 -32.42 -21.08 -12.47
CA GLN A 201 -33.43 -21.77 -11.67
C GLN A 201 -34.39 -22.59 -12.53
N GLN A 202 -34.78 -22.08 -13.71
CA GLN A 202 -35.59 -22.84 -14.65
C GLN A 202 -34.85 -24.10 -15.14
N GLU A 203 -33.55 -24.00 -15.43
CA GLU A 203 -32.72 -25.13 -15.85
C GLU A 203 -32.53 -26.18 -14.74
N LEU A 204 -32.34 -25.73 -13.49
CA LEU A 204 -32.26 -26.63 -12.34
C LEU A 204 -33.58 -27.36 -12.08
N ILE A 205 -34.71 -26.64 -12.11
CA ILE A 205 -36.02 -27.18 -11.74
C ILE A 205 -36.62 -28.01 -12.88
N PHE A 206 -36.65 -27.47 -14.10
CA PHE A 206 -37.37 -28.09 -15.22
C PHE A 206 -36.49 -28.96 -16.10
N LEU A 207 -35.22 -28.58 -16.31
CA LEU A 207 -34.26 -29.39 -17.08
C LEU A 207 -33.47 -30.37 -16.21
N ARG A 208 -33.70 -30.36 -14.88
CA ARG A 208 -33.04 -31.23 -13.90
C ARG A 208 -31.52 -31.26 -14.05
N ASN A 209 -30.92 -30.12 -14.41
CA ASN A 209 -29.47 -30.03 -14.46
C ASN A 209 -28.92 -30.14 -13.03
N LYS A 210 -27.92 -31.01 -12.81
CA LYS A 210 -27.32 -31.27 -11.50
C LYS A 210 -25.91 -30.69 -11.35
N ASN A 211 -25.42 -29.93 -12.33
CA ASN A 211 -24.05 -29.42 -12.29
C ASN A 211 -23.91 -28.26 -11.28
N PRO A 212 -23.21 -28.45 -10.13
CA PRO A 212 -23.06 -27.42 -9.12
C PRO A 212 -22.15 -26.25 -9.57
N GLU A 213 -21.29 -26.47 -10.57
CA GLU A 213 -20.30 -25.48 -11.05
C GLU A 213 -20.92 -24.33 -11.86
N ARG A 214 -22.19 -24.46 -12.28
CA ARG A 214 -22.85 -23.51 -13.19
C ARG A 214 -23.49 -22.31 -12.47
N GLY A 215 -23.68 -22.39 -11.16
CA GLY A 215 -24.25 -21.31 -10.34
C GLY A 215 -23.24 -20.29 -9.81
N SER A 216 -21.94 -20.61 -9.84
CA SER A 216 -20.89 -19.72 -9.31
C SER A 216 -20.42 -18.71 -10.36
N ILE A 217 -20.73 -17.44 -10.14
CA ILE A 217 -20.25 -16.33 -10.97
C ILE A 217 -18.72 -16.16 -10.91
N GLN A 218 -18.08 -16.70 -9.86
CA GLN A 218 -16.63 -16.67 -9.68
C GLN A 218 -15.92 -17.74 -10.52
N ASN A 219 -16.60 -18.87 -10.78
CA ASN A 219 -16.03 -19.96 -11.59
C ASN A 219 -16.39 -19.85 -13.09
N ALA A 220 -17.54 -19.25 -13.41
CA ALA A 220 -18.03 -19.16 -14.80
C ALA A 220 -17.60 -17.85 -15.52
N ARG A 221 -16.31 -17.73 -15.87
CA ARG A 221 -15.76 -16.53 -16.55
C ARG A 221 -16.49 -16.15 -17.84
N GLN A 222 -16.95 -17.13 -18.61
CA GLN A 222 -17.68 -16.92 -19.88
C GLN A 222 -19.08 -16.34 -19.63
N VAL A 223 -19.75 -16.79 -18.58
CA VAL A 223 -21.06 -16.28 -18.18
C VAL A 223 -20.95 -14.82 -17.73
N LEU A 224 -19.94 -14.49 -16.92
CA LEU A 224 -19.71 -13.12 -16.48
C LEU A 224 -19.49 -12.18 -17.68
N ARG A 225 -18.72 -12.62 -18.69
CA ARG A 225 -18.54 -11.87 -19.95
C ARG A 225 -19.87 -11.62 -20.66
N ASN A 226 -20.75 -12.63 -20.74
CA ASN A 226 -22.06 -12.49 -21.37
C ASN A 226 -22.96 -11.50 -20.63
N ILE A 227 -22.97 -11.56 -19.28
CA ILE A 227 -23.74 -10.64 -18.46
C ILE A 227 -23.23 -9.21 -18.60
N ILE A 228 -21.90 -9.01 -18.66
CA ILE A 228 -21.31 -7.68 -18.87
C ILE A 228 -21.74 -7.12 -20.22
N ASN A 229 -21.63 -7.92 -21.29
CA ASN A 229 -22.01 -7.48 -22.63
C ASN A 229 -23.52 -7.21 -22.75
N SER A 230 -24.37 -8.00 -22.09
CA SER A 230 -25.82 -7.79 -22.12
C SER A 230 -26.30 -6.67 -21.21
N SER A 231 -25.51 -6.29 -20.20
CA SER A 231 -25.79 -5.15 -19.32
C SER A 231 -25.35 -3.80 -19.91
N ALA A 232 -24.61 -3.81 -21.02
CA ALA A 232 -24.17 -2.58 -21.67
C ALA A 232 -25.36 -1.92 -22.39
N ASP A 233 -25.65 -0.66 -22.07
CA ASP A 233 -26.66 0.13 -22.78
C ASP A 233 -26.27 0.27 -24.26
N GLN A 234 -27.19 -0.08 -25.15
CA GLN A 234 -26.99 0.02 -26.58
C GLN A 234 -27.13 1.50 -27.01
N PRO A 235 -26.33 2.01 -27.97
CA PRO A 235 -25.43 1.29 -28.87
C PRO A 235 -23.99 1.19 -28.37
N ILE A 236 -23.44 -0.03 -28.46
CA ILE A 236 -21.99 -0.24 -28.55
C ILE A 236 -21.55 0.35 -29.90
N GLY A 237 -21.30 1.67 -29.92
CA GLY A 237 -20.92 2.44 -31.10
C GLY A 237 -22.06 2.73 -32.08
N TYR A 238 -22.59 3.97 -32.06
CA TYR A 238 -22.34 5.02 -33.07
C TYR A 238 -22.94 6.34 -32.54
N PRO A 239 -22.13 7.37 -32.27
CA PRO A 239 -22.57 8.65 -31.68
C PRO A 239 -23.64 9.41 -32.47
N ILE A 240 -23.85 9.05 -33.74
CA ILE A 240 -24.83 9.70 -34.64
C ILE A 240 -26.28 9.49 -34.19
N TYR A 241 -26.56 8.47 -33.36
CA TYR A 241 -27.91 8.14 -32.88
C TYR A 241 -28.16 8.48 -31.40
N VAL A 242 -27.12 8.86 -30.65
CA VAL A 242 -27.21 9.06 -29.18
C VAL A 242 -26.83 10.48 -28.76
N SER A 243 -26.52 11.35 -29.72
CA SER A 243 -26.41 12.80 -29.52
C SER A 243 -27.46 13.51 -30.39
N PRO A 244 -28.06 14.62 -29.93
CA PRO A 244 -28.76 15.51 -30.85
C PRO A 244 -27.78 15.92 -31.95
N LEU A 245 -28.22 15.93 -33.21
CA LEU A 245 -27.42 16.46 -34.33
C LEU A 245 -27.10 17.93 -34.07
N VAL A 246 -25.95 18.20 -33.46
CA VAL A 246 -25.42 19.56 -33.32
C VAL A 246 -24.64 19.85 -34.59
N THR A 247 -25.27 20.54 -35.54
CA THR A 247 -24.55 21.12 -36.68
C THR A 247 -23.65 22.23 -36.15
N SER A 248 -22.37 21.95 -35.96
CA SER A 248 -21.44 22.85 -35.25
C SER A 248 -21.06 24.14 -36.01
N PHE A 249 -21.59 24.37 -37.22
CA PHE A 249 -21.02 25.37 -38.14
C PHE A 249 -22.02 26.00 -39.12
N VAL A 250 -23.29 26.19 -38.74
CA VAL A 250 -24.22 27.00 -39.55
C VAL A 250 -23.68 28.42 -39.75
N GLU A 251 -22.99 28.96 -38.75
CA GLU A 251 -22.41 30.31 -38.76
C GLU A 251 -21.14 30.46 -39.61
N THR A 252 -20.40 29.38 -39.91
CA THR A 252 -19.18 29.44 -40.75
C THR A 252 -19.41 29.04 -42.20
N HIS A 253 -20.66 28.76 -42.58
CA HIS A 253 -20.98 28.42 -43.96
C HIS A 253 -20.92 29.68 -44.84
N ASN A 254 -19.95 29.76 -45.76
CA ASN A 254 -19.74 30.93 -46.64
C ASN A 254 -21.00 31.38 -47.41
N GLN A 255 -21.87 30.44 -47.76
CA GLN A 255 -23.15 30.70 -48.45
C GLN A 255 -24.22 31.33 -47.55
N LEU A 256 -24.21 31.09 -46.24
CA LEU A 256 -25.16 31.71 -45.30
C LEU A 256 -24.69 33.11 -44.87
N ASN A 257 -23.38 33.33 -44.78
CA ASN A 257 -22.82 34.64 -44.44
C ASN A 257 -23.09 35.72 -45.51
N SER A 258 -23.22 35.33 -46.79
CA SER A 258 -23.59 36.26 -47.86
C SER A 258 -25.06 36.69 -47.83
N VAL A 259 -25.93 35.92 -47.18
CA VAL A 259 -27.37 36.20 -47.11
C VAL A 259 -27.75 36.86 -45.78
N LEU A 260 -27.17 36.42 -44.65
CA LEU A 260 -27.54 36.86 -43.30
C LEU A 260 -26.57 37.88 -42.67
N GLY A 261 -25.34 37.98 -43.18
CA GLY A 261 -24.31 38.88 -42.64
C GLY A 261 -23.68 38.41 -41.31
N PRO A 262 -22.66 39.13 -40.82
CA PRO A 262 -21.92 38.76 -39.62
C PRO A 262 -22.78 38.90 -38.33
N PRO A 263 -22.46 38.13 -37.27
CA PRO A 263 -23.25 38.14 -36.04
C PRO A 263 -23.21 39.51 -35.35
N LEU A 264 -24.39 39.99 -34.93
CA LEU A 264 -24.55 41.21 -34.15
C LEU A 264 -24.00 41.00 -32.73
N THR A 265 -22.71 41.26 -32.55
CA THR A 265 -22.09 41.21 -31.22
C THR A 265 -22.36 42.50 -30.45
N LEU A 266 -22.58 42.39 -29.13
CA LEU A 266 -22.75 43.55 -28.23
C LEU A 266 -21.58 44.55 -28.31
N ASN A 267 -20.37 44.06 -28.60
CA ASN A 267 -19.19 44.89 -28.85
C ASN A 267 -19.31 45.75 -30.11
N TRP A 268 -19.93 45.23 -31.18
CA TRP A 268 -20.21 46.02 -32.38
C TRP A 268 -21.19 47.15 -32.08
N CYS A 269 -22.26 46.87 -31.33
CA CYS A 269 -23.26 47.86 -30.92
C CYS A 269 -22.63 48.96 -30.03
N GLY A 270 -21.79 48.58 -29.07
CA GLY A 270 -21.07 49.52 -28.20
C GLY A 270 -20.08 50.42 -28.96
N ARG A 271 -19.35 49.87 -29.93
CA ARG A 271 -18.46 50.65 -30.82
C ARG A 271 -19.24 51.60 -31.71
N PHE A 272 -20.38 51.16 -32.24
CA PHE A 272 -21.25 52.00 -33.05
C PHE A 272 -21.79 53.19 -32.24
N CYS A 273 -22.31 52.96 -31.04
CA CYS A 273 -22.80 54.02 -30.17
C CYS A 273 -21.70 55.01 -29.77
N ARG A 274 -20.49 54.54 -29.43
CA ARG A 274 -19.34 55.43 -29.13
C ARG A 274 -18.90 56.24 -30.35
N SER A 275 -18.88 55.63 -31.53
CA SER A 275 -18.56 56.30 -32.80
C SER A 275 -19.59 57.38 -33.13
N LEU A 276 -20.88 57.08 -32.98
CA LEU A 276 -21.97 58.02 -33.21
C LEU A 276 -21.92 59.19 -32.20
N PHE A 277 -21.70 58.88 -30.92
CA PHE A 277 -21.57 59.87 -29.86
C PHE A 277 -20.35 60.78 -30.08
N GLY A 278 -19.19 60.21 -30.42
CA GLY A 278 -17.99 60.97 -30.75
C GLY A 278 -18.21 61.93 -31.93
N ARG A 279 -18.88 61.47 -33.00
CA ARG A 279 -19.19 62.30 -34.18
C ARG A 279 -20.19 63.42 -33.90
N ILE A 280 -21.14 63.21 -32.98
CA ILE A 280 -22.08 64.24 -32.55
C ILE A 280 -21.38 65.26 -31.65
N CYS A 281 -20.55 64.81 -30.71
CA CYS A 281 -19.81 65.69 -29.81
C CYS A 281 -18.77 66.56 -30.53
N THR A 282 -18.13 66.05 -31.59
CA THR A 282 -17.19 66.86 -32.39
C THR A 282 -17.87 67.90 -33.28
N ASN A 283 -19.19 67.81 -33.50
CA ASN A 283 -19.97 68.78 -34.29
C ASN A 283 -20.76 69.79 -33.45
N PHE A 284 -20.72 69.70 -32.10
CA PHE A 284 -21.41 70.61 -31.18
C PHE A 284 -20.50 71.10 -30.03
N GLY A 285 -19.30 71.58 -30.34
CA GLY A 285 -18.39 72.22 -29.37
C GLY A 285 -17.69 73.45 -29.95
N PRO A 286 -17.73 74.62 -29.29
CA PRO A 286 -17.12 75.85 -29.79
C PRO A 286 -15.59 75.85 -29.65
N SER A 287 -14.98 76.49 -30.63
CA SER A 287 -13.56 76.61 -30.91
C SER A 287 -12.80 77.54 -29.96
N GLY A 288 -11.56 77.12 -29.64
CA GLY A 288 -10.39 78.00 -29.56
C GLY A 288 -10.07 78.67 -28.22
N GLY A 289 -8.89 78.35 -27.66
CA GLY A 289 -8.28 79.11 -26.56
C GLY A 289 -7.00 78.47 -26.03
N SER A 290 -5.86 79.11 -26.29
CA SER A 290 -4.49 78.62 -26.12
C SER A 290 -3.90 78.74 -24.69
N VAL A 291 -2.84 77.94 -24.45
CA VAL A 291 -1.60 78.25 -23.69
C VAL A 291 -1.57 78.14 -22.14
N SER A 292 -0.42 77.61 -21.68
CA SER A 292 0.29 77.75 -20.39
C SER A 292 0.16 76.68 -19.30
N GLY A 293 1.21 75.85 -19.21
CA GLY A 293 2.15 75.83 -18.07
C GLY A 293 1.70 75.23 -16.72
N THR A 294 2.52 74.30 -16.22
CA THR A 294 2.96 74.01 -14.81
C THR A 294 3.13 72.48 -14.69
N VAL A 295 4.31 71.86 -14.80
CA VAL A 295 5.52 71.83 -13.94
C VAL A 295 5.34 71.12 -12.57
N ILE A 296 5.96 69.91 -12.50
CA ILE A 296 6.65 69.22 -11.37
C ILE A 296 5.89 68.24 -10.44
N ASN A 297 6.43 66.99 -10.45
CA ASN A 297 6.82 66.02 -9.38
C ASN A 297 6.02 65.98 -8.05
N THR A 298 5.89 64.88 -7.30
CA THR A 298 6.86 63.79 -7.00
C THR A 298 6.14 62.65 -6.25
N SER A 299 6.53 61.40 -6.55
CA SER A 299 6.67 60.18 -5.71
C SER A 299 5.86 59.95 -4.40
N GLN A 300 5.27 58.75 -4.24
CA GLN A 300 5.63 57.70 -3.24
C GLN A 300 4.64 56.51 -3.30
N GLN A 301 5.14 55.28 -3.54
CA GLN A 301 5.17 54.10 -2.62
C GLN A 301 3.82 53.37 -2.43
N LEU A 302 3.69 52.04 -2.24
CA LEU A 302 4.51 50.82 -2.28
C LEU A 302 3.52 49.66 -1.97
N ALA A 303 3.87 48.45 -2.44
CA ALA A 303 3.61 47.14 -1.82
C ALA A 303 2.28 46.37 -2.01
N ALA A 304 2.49 45.11 -2.45
CA ALA A 304 1.81 43.83 -2.15
C ALA A 304 0.39 43.63 -2.72
N SER A 305 -0.02 42.48 -3.30
CA SER A 305 0.35 41.08 -3.06
C SER A 305 -0.19 40.16 -4.18
N THR A 306 0.65 39.23 -4.67
CA THR A 306 0.38 37.79 -4.95
C THR A 306 -0.80 37.34 -5.86
N PHE A 307 -0.52 36.67 -6.98
CA PHE A 307 -0.56 35.20 -7.14
C PHE A 307 -0.22 34.75 -8.59
N SER A 308 0.40 33.58 -8.65
CA SER A 308 0.90 32.74 -9.76
C SER A 308 -0.15 32.45 -10.87
N THR A 309 0.15 31.92 -12.08
CA THR A 309 0.89 30.69 -12.39
C THR A 309 1.17 30.58 -13.90
N ALA A 310 2.27 29.90 -14.25
CA ALA A 310 2.71 29.58 -15.61
C ALA A 310 2.24 28.18 -16.08
N ALA A 311 2.12 27.97 -17.40
CA ALA A 311 2.37 26.72 -18.16
C ALA A 311 2.09 27.00 -19.67
N SER A 312 3.02 26.99 -20.62
CA SER A 312 3.92 25.95 -21.17
C SER A 312 3.24 24.86 -22.03
N SER A 313 3.33 25.08 -23.35
CA SER A 313 3.52 24.16 -24.49
C SER A 313 3.46 22.63 -24.29
N ALA A 314 2.74 21.94 -25.18
CA ALA A 314 3.12 20.60 -25.66
C ALA A 314 2.57 20.27 -27.06
N HIS A 315 3.45 19.60 -27.83
CA HIS A 315 3.38 19.08 -29.19
C HIS A 315 2.19 18.19 -29.58
N GLN A 316 1.79 18.28 -30.86
CA GLN A 316 1.00 17.28 -31.62
C GLN A 316 1.87 16.11 -32.11
N PRO A 317 1.31 14.89 -32.27
CA PRO A 317 1.87 13.86 -33.15
C PRO A 317 1.15 13.78 -34.50
N GLN A 318 1.92 13.41 -35.52
CA GLN A 318 1.54 13.25 -36.94
C GLN A 318 0.75 11.96 -37.21
N ALA A 319 -0.21 12.04 -38.15
CA ALA A 319 -0.95 10.90 -38.68
C ALA A 319 -0.23 10.27 -39.88
N VAL A 320 -0.23 8.93 -39.94
CA VAL A 320 0.34 8.11 -41.00
C VAL A 320 -0.73 7.79 -42.05
N ASN A 321 -0.42 8.01 -43.32
CA ASN A 321 -1.26 7.69 -44.48
C ASN A 321 -1.32 6.17 -44.74
N LEU A 322 -2.53 5.66 -44.94
CA LEU A 322 -2.79 4.33 -45.51
C LEU A 322 -2.99 4.48 -47.02
N THR A 323 -2.11 3.85 -47.81
CA THR A 323 -2.36 3.57 -49.23
C THR A 323 -2.61 2.09 -49.43
N ASP A 324 -3.70 1.82 -50.14
CA ASP A 324 -4.19 0.55 -50.62
C ASP A 324 -3.35 0.03 -51.81
N SER A 325 -2.99 -1.26 -51.81
CA SER A 325 -2.80 -2.06 -53.03
C SER A 325 -2.48 -3.55 -52.71
N GLY A 326 -3.43 -4.44 -53.01
CA GLY A 326 -3.23 -5.57 -53.92
C GLY A 326 -2.41 -6.82 -53.51
N HIS A 327 -3.14 -7.94 -53.44
CA HIS A 327 -2.88 -9.25 -54.08
C HIS A 327 -1.84 -10.29 -53.59
N GLN A 328 -2.34 -11.56 -53.60
CA GLN A 328 -1.66 -12.87 -53.75
C GLN A 328 -0.91 -13.37 -52.50
N THR A 329 -0.93 -14.64 -52.05
CA THR A 329 -1.30 -15.95 -52.63
C THR A 329 -1.25 -17.01 -51.51
N LYS A 330 -1.89 -18.15 -51.78
CA LYS A 330 -1.86 -19.47 -51.10
C LYS A 330 -2.66 -19.65 -49.82
#